data_AF-A0A853BSB3-F1
#
_entry.id   AF-A0A853BSB3-F1
#
_cell.length_a   1.000
_cell.length_b   1.000
_cell.length_c   1.000
_cell.angle_alpha   90.00
_cell.angle_beta   90.00
_cell.angle_gamma   90.00
#
_symmetry.space_group_name_H-M   'P 1'
#
loop_
_entity.id
_entity.type
_entity.pdbx_description
1 polymer ?
#
loop_
_entity_poly.entity_id
_entity_poly.type
_entity_poly.pdbx_seq_one_letter_code
_entity_poly.pdbx_strand_id
1 'polypeptide(L)'
;MRERTADRRRLAAAVLGGRAAPAYAEPPAALVRGTVLDVTPHLLVVATAQGEDRLLFEAATTFWCGREAGVSAVRVGDDVVVRCRPGGWVAERVWVRLGRATGVIAARSGDTLEIDAGHGRPRREVVVPYRYSGRIGVRHPVLEPGYLFDAVGVWEDGAFHATLPVTTQPPFPVWDAPPRPPAPRRSAAERAAGGVRLSGTVAWYDPVPAPGPGADGGRDGTAADRSRPDPHSDLRGAAYPALDAASGHDGCDRPESCLHLPLMSIGTTFTLRNDCTGAVAALPVVECGAAAAHFCDVCAVCDNGAQGRLAHLTLMSFLALGGRPESGCFNATMVVG
;
A
#
# COMPACT_ATOMS: atom_id res chain seq x y z
N MET A 1 -2.28 8.21 -16.51
CA MET A 1 -2.80 7.04 -15.77
C MET A 1 -4.21 7.28 -15.24
N ARG A 2 -4.46 8.33 -14.44
CA ARG A 2 -5.81 8.68 -13.93
C ARG A 2 -6.87 8.84 -15.03
N GLU A 3 -6.56 9.57 -16.11
CA GLU A 3 -7.46 9.75 -17.27
C GLU A 3 -7.79 8.43 -17.95
N ARG A 4 -6.78 7.60 -18.25
CA ARG A 4 -6.95 6.27 -18.86
C ARG A 4 -7.81 5.33 -17.99
N THR A 5 -7.67 5.39 -16.67
CA THR A 5 -8.50 4.63 -15.73
C THR A 5 -9.94 5.16 -15.71
N ALA A 6 -10.14 6.49 -15.73
CA ALA A 6 -11.45 7.11 -15.79
C ALA A 6 -12.19 6.79 -17.09
N ASP A 7 -11.51 6.83 -18.22
CA ASP A 7 -12.06 6.48 -19.54
C ASP A 7 -12.44 5.01 -19.62
N ARG A 8 -11.56 4.11 -19.17
CA ARG A 8 -11.87 2.67 -19.11
C ARG A 8 -13.06 2.38 -18.21
N ARG A 9 -13.20 3.09 -17.10
CA ARG A 9 -14.37 2.94 -16.23
C ARG A 9 -15.66 3.43 -16.91
N ARG A 10 -15.63 4.58 -17.60
CA ARG A 10 -16.78 5.07 -18.37
C ARG A 10 -17.19 4.07 -19.44
N LEU A 11 -16.22 3.48 -20.15
CA LEU A 11 -16.46 2.44 -21.14
C LEU A 11 -17.01 1.16 -20.50
N ALA A 12 -16.44 0.69 -19.40
CA ALA A 12 -16.94 -0.48 -18.67
C ALA A 12 -18.37 -0.28 -18.17
N ALA A 13 -18.70 0.89 -17.62
CA ALA A 13 -20.05 1.25 -17.21
C ALA A 13 -21.04 1.24 -18.40
N ALA A 14 -20.60 1.73 -19.56
CA ALA A 14 -21.42 1.78 -20.77
C ALA A 14 -21.67 0.39 -21.38
N VAL A 15 -20.69 -0.51 -21.32
CA VAL A 15 -20.75 -1.84 -21.95
C VAL A 15 -21.34 -2.91 -21.00
N LEU A 16 -20.96 -2.89 -19.72
CA LEU A 16 -21.29 -3.93 -18.74
C LEU A 16 -22.34 -3.45 -17.70
N GLY A 17 -22.75 -2.18 -17.77
CA GLY A 17 -23.71 -1.56 -16.86
C GLY A 17 -23.05 -1.00 -15.58
N GLY A 18 -23.81 -0.19 -14.83
CA GLY A 18 -23.28 0.53 -13.66
C GLY A 18 -22.78 -0.34 -12.50
N ARG A 19 -23.17 -1.62 -12.45
CA ARG A 19 -22.66 -2.59 -11.46
C ARG A 19 -21.19 -2.96 -11.69
N ALA A 20 -20.73 -2.95 -12.94
CA ALA A 20 -19.34 -3.21 -13.34
C ALA A 20 -18.38 -2.03 -13.10
N ALA A 21 -18.92 -0.88 -12.69
CA ALA A 21 -18.18 0.36 -12.50
C ALA A 21 -18.76 1.20 -11.34
N PRO A 22 -18.89 0.64 -10.12
CA PRO A 22 -19.54 1.31 -8.99
C PRO A 22 -18.93 2.70 -8.74
N ALA A 23 -19.78 3.62 -8.29
CA ALA A 23 -19.38 4.98 -7.93
C ALA A 23 -18.22 4.95 -6.93
N TYR A 24 -17.22 5.81 -7.16
CA TYR A 24 -16.18 6.03 -6.17
C TYR A 24 -16.88 6.60 -4.93
N ALA A 25 -16.89 5.85 -3.83
CA ALA A 25 -17.30 6.42 -2.56
C ALA A 25 -16.17 7.33 -2.09
N GLU A 26 -16.49 8.59 -1.78
CA GLU A 26 -15.51 9.45 -1.15
C GLU A 26 -15.04 8.81 0.17
N PRO A 27 -13.73 8.86 0.46
CA PRO A 27 -13.20 8.33 1.71
C PRO A 27 -13.93 8.94 2.91
N PRO A 28 -14.29 8.14 3.92
CA PRO A 28 -14.89 8.67 5.14
C PRO A 28 -13.93 9.56 5.96
N ALA A 29 -12.61 9.45 5.71
CA ALA A 29 -11.58 10.22 6.40
C ALA A 29 -10.96 11.29 5.50
N ALA A 30 -10.86 12.51 6.02
CA ALA A 30 -10.04 13.56 5.43
C ALA A 30 -8.56 13.18 5.61
N LEU A 31 -7.89 12.90 4.49
CA LEU A 31 -6.49 12.50 4.44
C LEU A 31 -5.70 13.58 3.70
N VAL A 32 -4.58 13.97 4.30
CA VAL A 32 -3.63 14.92 3.72
C VAL A 32 -2.29 14.21 3.54
N ARG A 33 -1.66 14.35 2.38
CA ARG A 33 -0.29 13.90 2.15
C ARG A 33 0.52 15.00 1.51
N GLY A 34 1.73 15.20 1.99
CA GLY A 34 2.62 16.20 1.43
C GLY A 34 3.87 16.42 2.26
N THR A 35 4.58 17.51 1.94
CA THR A 35 5.85 17.87 2.59
C THR A 35 5.61 18.90 3.69
N VAL A 36 6.21 18.72 4.86
CA VAL A 36 6.11 19.69 5.96
C VAL A 36 6.80 21.00 5.57
N LEU A 37 6.06 22.10 5.60
CA LEU A 37 6.56 23.47 5.40
C LEU A 37 6.91 24.16 6.72
N ASP A 38 6.09 23.95 7.74
CA ASP A 38 6.26 24.53 9.07
C ASP A 38 5.62 23.65 10.14
N VAL A 39 6.20 23.67 11.34
CA VAL A 39 5.70 22.94 12.50
C VAL A 39 5.86 23.79 13.76
N THR A 40 4.72 24.10 14.39
CA THR A 40 4.66 24.79 15.69
C THR A 40 4.06 23.84 16.73
N PRO A 41 3.94 24.22 18.02
CA PRO A 41 3.35 23.35 19.03
C PRO A 41 1.90 22.91 18.81
N HIS A 42 1.14 23.56 17.92
CA HIS A 42 -0.29 23.28 17.68
C HIS A 42 -0.71 23.29 16.21
N LEU A 43 0.21 23.61 15.29
CA LEU A 43 -0.06 23.77 13.86
C LEU A 43 0.99 23.03 13.05
N LEU A 44 0.53 22.24 12.09
CA LEU A 44 1.33 21.62 11.05
C LEU A 44 0.93 22.22 9.71
N VAL A 45 1.89 22.75 8.96
CA VAL A 45 1.68 23.28 7.61
C VAL A 45 2.29 22.31 6.61
N VAL A 46 1.49 21.85 5.65
CA VAL A 46 1.86 20.82 4.68
C VAL A 46 1.64 21.33 3.26
N ALA A 47 2.66 21.21 2.40
CA ALA A 47 2.52 21.42 0.97
C ALA A 47 1.88 20.18 0.31
N THR A 48 0.69 20.35 -0.23
CA THR A 48 -0.11 19.35 -0.95
C THR A 48 -0.30 19.72 -2.41
N ALA A 49 -0.80 18.77 -3.21
CA ALA A 49 -0.91 18.98 -4.66
C ALA A 49 -1.91 20.10 -4.99
N GLN A 50 -2.77 20.43 -4.03
CA GLN A 50 -3.82 21.44 -4.07
C GLN A 50 -3.37 22.79 -3.49
N GLY A 51 -2.21 22.86 -2.84
CA GLY A 51 -1.68 24.08 -2.23
C GLY A 51 -1.13 23.83 -0.83
N GLU A 52 -1.32 24.79 0.07
CA GLU A 52 -0.91 24.65 1.46
C GLU A 52 -2.10 24.24 2.33
N ASP A 53 -1.95 23.14 3.06
CA ASP A 53 -2.89 22.73 4.09
C ASP A 53 -2.35 23.11 5.47
N ARG A 54 -3.23 23.70 6.29
CA ARG A 54 -2.93 24.13 7.67
C ARG A 54 -3.75 23.29 8.62
N LEU A 55 -3.07 22.39 9.33
CA LEU A 55 -3.70 21.38 10.17
C LEU A 55 -3.41 21.68 11.64
N LEU A 56 -4.46 21.87 12.42
CA LEU A 56 -4.36 21.95 13.87
C LEU A 56 -4.10 20.56 14.44
N PHE A 57 -3.36 20.48 15.54
CA PHE A 57 -3.25 19.25 16.30
C PHE A 57 -3.32 19.52 17.80
N GLU A 58 -3.78 18.51 18.54
CA GLU A 58 -4.08 18.59 19.96
C GLU A 58 -3.25 17.58 20.74
N ALA A 59 -3.33 17.59 22.07
CA ALA A 59 -2.66 16.61 22.92
C ALA A 59 -3.05 15.15 22.61
N ALA A 60 -4.24 14.92 22.05
CA ALA A 60 -4.71 13.60 21.63
C ALA A 60 -4.20 13.17 20.24
N THR A 61 -3.55 14.07 19.48
CA THR A 61 -2.98 13.75 18.17
C THR A 61 -1.77 12.84 18.36
N THR A 62 -1.75 11.73 17.64
CA THR A 62 -0.65 10.76 17.71
C THR A 62 0.30 10.91 16.53
N PHE A 63 1.60 10.72 16.78
CA PHE A 63 2.64 10.80 15.76
C PHE A 63 3.36 9.46 15.67
N TRP A 64 3.67 9.04 14.44
CA TRP A 64 4.43 7.82 14.20
C TRP A 64 5.63 8.11 13.30
N CYS A 65 6.80 7.65 13.73
CA CYS A 65 8.04 7.70 12.97
C CYS A 65 8.86 6.44 13.30
N GLY A 66 8.54 5.32 12.65
CA GLY A 66 9.12 3.99 12.92
C GLY A 66 8.60 3.33 14.21
N ARG A 67 8.10 4.15 15.14
CA ARG A 67 7.43 3.85 16.41
C ARG A 67 6.53 5.03 16.78
N GLU A 68 5.69 4.88 17.80
CA GLU A 68 5.00 6.05 18.38
C GLU A 68 6.02 7.10 18.85
N ALA A 69 5.75 8.35 18.50
CA ALA A 69 6.62 9.48 18.69
C ALA A 69 5.81 10.72 19.10
N GLY A 70 6.51 11.81 19.43
CA GLY A 70 5.92 13.13 19.60
C GLY A 70 6.15 14.01 18.37
N VAL A 71 5.58 15.22 18.42
CA VAL A 71 5.76 16.26 17.38
C VAL A 71 7.23 16.56 17.08
N SER A 72 8.13 16.40 18.05
CA SER A 72 9.58 16.63 17.87
C SER A 72 10.25 15.71 16.84
N ALA A 73 9.56 14.64 16.42
CA ALA A 73 10.02 13.76 15.35
C ALA A 73 9.74 14.32 13.94
N VAL A 74 8.89 15.34 13.84
CA VAL A 74 8.52 16.03 12.60
C VAL A 74 9.51 17.15 12.33
N ARG A 75 10.05 17.21 11.12
CA ARG A 75 10.94 18.27 10.64
C ARG A 75 10.39 18.89 9.37
N VAL A 76 10.73 20.16 9.15
CA VAL A 76 10.50 20.82 7.86
C VAL A 76 11.22 20.03 6.76
N GLY A 77 10.51 19.75 5.67
CA GLY A 77 10.97 18.91 4.58
C GLY A 77 10.60 17.43 4.68
N ASP A 78 10.04 16.96 5.80
CA ASP A 78 9.58 15.57 5.91
C ASP A 78 8.34 15.31 5.04
N ASP A 79 8.27 14.17 4.37
CA ASP A 79 7.03 13.63 3.82
C ASP A 79 6.15 13.16 4.99
N VAL A 80 4.91 13.64 5.02
CA VAL A 80 3.92 13.28 6.03
C VAL A 80 2.62 12.83 5.39
N VAL A 81 1.99 11.88 6.04
CA VAL A 81 0.59 11.53 5.81
C VAL A 81 -0.18 11.82 7.08
N VAL A 82 -1.28 12.54 6.96
CA VAL A 82 -2.11 12.97 8.07
C VAL A 82 -3.52 12.44 7.88
N ARG A 83 -4.01 11.71 8.88
CA ARG A 83 -5.44 11.44 9.02
C ARG A 83 -6.04 12.52 9.91
N CYS A 84 -7.05 13.19 9.39
CA CYS A 84 -7.79 14.21 10.12
C CYS A 84 -9.08 13.65 10.71
N ARG A 85 -9.56 14.27 11.78
CA ARG A 85 -10.90 14.05 12.33
C ARG A 85 -11.97 14.47 11.32
N PRO A 86 -13.23 14.02 11.50
CA PRO A 86 -14.36 14.57 10.74
C PRO A 86 -14.36 16.10 10.77
N GLY A 87 -14.44 16.73 9.60
CA GLY A 87 -14.24 18.18 9.42
C GLY A 87 -12.94 18.51 8.67
N GLY A 88 -11.87 17.74 8.85
CA GLY A 88 -10.70 17.77 7.96
C GLY A 88 -9.58 18.76 8.28
N TRP A 89 -9.71 19.57 9.34
CA TRP A 89 -8.68 20.55 9.73
C TRP A 89 -7.95 20.21 11.04
N VAL A 90 -8.37 19.18 11.77
CA VAL A 90 -7.70 18.71 13.00
C VAL A 90 -7.07 17.35 12.74
N ALA A 91 -5.74 17.26 12.87
CA ALA A 91 -4.99 16.02 12.75
C ALA A 91 -5.35 15.07 13.90
N GLU A 92 -5.79 13.87 13.56
CA GLU A 92 -5.98 12.76 14.49
C GLU A 92 -4.67 11.95 14.63
N ARG A 93 -4.01 11.69 13.50
CA ARG A 93 -2.78 10.90 13.44
C ARG A 93 -1.88 11.37 12.30
N VAL A 94 -0.58 11.46 12.59
CA VAL A 94 0.46 11.89 11.64
C VAL A 94 1.49 10.78 11.51
N TRP A 95 1.73 10.32 10.29
CA TRP A 95 2.83 9.42 9.96
C TRP A 95 3.93 10.20 9.25
N VAL A 96 5.17 10.07 9.72
CA VAL A 96 6.32 10.85 9.27
C VAL A 96 7.32 9.93 8.57
N ARG A 97 7.72 10.30 7.35
CA ARG A 97 8.69 9.57 6.50
C ARG A 97 8.31 8.11 6.29
N LEU A 98 7.01 7.80 6.33
CA LEU A 98 6.48 6.45 6.29
C LEU A 98 6.90 5.73 5.00
N GLY A 99 7.28 4.46 5.12
CA GLY A 99 7.52 3.60 3.99
C GLY A 99 7.20 2.14 4.28
N ARG A 100 7.10 1.35 3.23
CA ARG A 100 7.02 -0.12 3.30
C ARG A 100 7.83 -0.73 2.18
N ALA A 101 8.61 -1.75 2.51
CA ALA A 101 9.28 -2.60 1.53
C ALA A 101 8.64 -3.99 1.55
N THR A 102 8.17 -4.45 0.40
CA THR A 102 7.52 -5.74 0.23
C THR A 102 8.01 -6.36 -1.08
N GLY A 103 8.31 -7.66 -1.06
CA GLY A 103 8.77 -8.34 -2.27
C GLY A 103 9.64 -9.56 -1.98
N VAL A 104 10.43 -9.94 -2.98
CA VAL A 104 11.42 -11.02 -2.89
C VAL A 104 12.78 -10.40 -2.62
N ILE A 105 13.55 -10.96 -1.68
CA ILE A 105 14.94 -10.56 -1.46
C ILE A 105 15.72 -10.93 -2.74
N ALA A 106 16.31 -9.95 -3.39
CA ALA A 106 17.12 -10.13 -4.59
C ALA A 106 18.61 -10.26 -4.25
N ALA A 107 19.08 -9.50 -3.24
CA ALA A 107 20.46 -9.52 -2.77
C ALA A 107 20.53 -9.13 -1.29
N ARG A 108 21.66 -9.45 -0.66
CA ARG A 108 21.99 -9.01 0.69
C ARG A 108 23.46 -8.59 0.76
N SER A 109 23.71 -7.47 1.42
CA SER A 109 25.04 -6.98 1.76
C SER A 109 25.03 -6.50 3.21
N GLY A 110 25.63 -7.26 4.12
CA GLY A 110 25.62 -6.94 5.55
C GLY A 110 24.20 -6.91 6.14
N ASP A 111 23.80 -5.74 6.63
CA ASP A 111 22.47 -5.42 7.16
C ASP A 111 21.52 -4.79 6.11
N THR A 112 21.99 -4.64 4.88
CA THR A 112 21.22 -4.13 3.75
C THR A 112 20.69 -5.27 2.87
N LEU A 113 19.44 -5.13 2.44
CA LEU A 113 18.75 -6.01 1.51
C LEU A 113 18.36 -5.23 0.25
N GLU A 114 18.47 -5.86 -0.91
CA GLU A 114 17.77 -5.41 -2.11
C GLU A 114 16.47 -6.19 -2.22
N ILE A 115 15.33 -5.49 -2.26
CA ILE A 115 14.01 -6.09 -2.40
C ILE A 115 13.49 -5.83 -3.80
N ASP A 116 13.18 -6.91 -4.52
CA ASP A 116 12.43 -6.87 -5.76
C ASP A 116 10.93 -6.83 -5.46
N ALA A 117 10.32 -5.66 -5.65
CA ALA A 117 8.90 -5.44 -5.44
C ALA A 117 8.02 -5.98 -6.59
N GLY A 118 8.63 -6.48 -7.68
CA GLY A 118 7.95 -6.95 -8.88
C GLY A 118 7.50 -5.85 -9.84
N HIS A 119 7.25 -6.26 -11.09
CA HIS A 119 6.64 -5.50 -12.20
C HIS A 119 7.16 -4.08 -12.43
N GLY A 120 8.41 -3.99 -12.89
CA GLY A 120 8.99 -2.74 -13.37
C GLY A 120 9.26 -1.69 -12.30
N ARG A 121 8.94 -1.99 -11.03
CA ARG A 121 9.39 -1.19 -9.89
C ARG A 121 10.90 -1.38 -9.72
N PRO A 122 11.66 -0.31 -9.47
CA PRO A 122 13.07 -0.45 -9.17
C PRO A 122 13.23 -1.30 -7.91
N ARG A 123 14.30 -2.11 -7.88
CA ARG A 123 14.71 -2.78 -6.65
C ARG A 123 14.94 -1.74 -5.57
N ARG A 124 14.54 -2.09 -4.35
CA ARG A 124 14.57 -1.18 -3.22
C ARG A 124 15.62 -1.62 -2.23
N GLU A 125 16.53 -0.71 -1.92
CA GLU A 125 17.47 -0.89 -0.84
C GLU A 125 16.76 -0.73 0.51
N VAL A 126 17.01 -1.69 1.41
CA VAL A 126 16.39 -1.78 2.73
C VAL A 126 17.46 -2.07 3.76
N VAL A 127 17.67 -1.14 4.67
CA VAL A 127 18.51 -1.37 5.84
C VAL A 127 17.65 -2.02 6.92
N VAL A 128 18.19 -3.05 7.57
CA VAL A 128 17.61 -3.66 8.78
C VAL A 128 18.47 -3.26 9.97
N PRO A 129 18.18 -2.13 10.64
CA PRO A 129 19.03 -1.63 11.70
C PRO A 129 19.18 -2.65 12.83
N TYR A 130 20.37 -2.72 13.43
CA TYR A 130 20.65 -3.63 14.54
C TYR A 130 19.58 -3.61 15.64
N ARG A 131 19.08 -2.42 16.01
CA ARG A 131 18.03 -2.23 17.02
C ARG A 131 16.68 -2.89 16.69
N TYR A 132 16.40 -3.15 15.41
CA TYR A 132 15.17 -3.80 14.95
C TYR A 132 15.40 -5.22 14.40
N SER A 133 16.65 -5.60 14.17
CA SER A 133 17.05 -6.91 13.63
C SER A 133 16.40 -8.08 14.37
N GLY A 134 16.38 -8.06 15.70
CA GLY A 134 15.76 -9.11 16.51
C GLY A 134 14.26 -9.27 16.22
N ARG A 135 13.50 -8.17 16.15
CA ARG A 135 12.07 -8.22 15.85
C ARG A 135 11.80 -8.65 14.41
N ILE A 136 12.60 -8.15 13.46
CA ILE A 136 12.48 -8.54 12.04
C ILE A 136 12.80 -10.04 11.90
N GLY A 137 13.86 -10.53 12.53
CA GLY A 137 14.29 -11.93 12.48
C GLY A 137 13.29 -12.94 13.04
N VAL A 138 12.40 -12.54 13.96
CA VAL A 138 11.32 -13.44 14.42
C VAL A 138 10.33 -13.78 13.30
N ARG A 139 10.05 -12.82 12.42
CA ARG A 139 9.06 -12.96 11.34
C ARG A 139 9.69 -13.24 9.98
N HIS A 140 10.95 -12.85 9.81
CA HIS A 140 11.78 -13.07 8.63
C HIS A 140 13.11 -13.73 9.06
N PRO A 141 13.07 -15.01 9.45
CA PRO A 141 14.26 -15.70 9.97
C PRO A 141 15.36 -15.88 8.92
N VAL A 142 15.02 -15.90 7.63
CA VAL A 142 15.97 -16.10 6.54
C VAL A 142 16.03 -14.83 5.68
N LEU A 143 17.08 -14.04 5.85
CA LEU A 143 17.34 -12.85 5.04
C LEU A 143 18.32 -13.20 3.92
N GLU A 144 17.88 -14.04 2.98
CA GLU A 144 18.68 -14.52 1.83
C GLU A 144 17.90 -14.36 0.52
N PRO A 145 18.57 -14.28 -0.63
CA PRO A 145 17.90 -14.16 -1.93
C PRO A 145 16.85 -15.26 -2.17
N GLY A 146 15.73 -14.88 -2.78
CA GLY A 146 14.60 -15.78 -3.08
C GLY A 146 13.55 -15.89 -1.97
N TYR A 147 13.85 -15.44 -0.75
CA TYR A 147 12.86 -15.40 0.33
C TYR A 147 12.01 -14.13 0.31
N LEU A 148 10.79 -14.22 0.84
CA LEU A 148 9.89 -13.07 0.96
C LEU A 148 10.30 -12.14 2.10
N PHE A 149 10.19 -10.83 1.85
CA PHE A 149 10.37 -9.79 2.84
C PHE A 149 9.20 -8.81 2.80
N ASP A 150 8.76 -8.36 3.97
CA ASP A 150 7.68 -7.38 4.07
C ASP A 150 7.73 -6.65 5.41
N ALA A 151 8.13 -5.38 5.37
CA ALA A 151 8.29 -4.55 6.55
C ALA A 151 7.83 -3.11 6.31
N VAL A 152 7.29 -2.51 7.36
CA VAL A 152 7.03 -1.07 7.47
C VAL A 152 8.21 -0.42 8.19
N GLY A 153 8.47 0.82 7.81
CA GLY A 153 9.64 1.55 8.30
C GLY A 153 9.58 3.02 7.95
N VAL A 154 10.75 3.64 8.00
CA VAL A 154 10.91 5.07 7.70
C VAL A 154 12.01 5.28 6.68
N TRP A 155 11.85 6.31 5.86
CA TRP A 155 12.93 6.85 5.02
C TRP A 155 13.85 7.73 5.86
N GLU A 156 15.14 7.46 5.86
CA GLU A 156 16.15 8.21 6.59
C GLU A 156 17.41 8.28 5.71
N ASP A 157 17.88 9.50 5.43
CA ASP A 157 19.08 9.75 4.61
C ASP A 157 19.07 9.00 3.25
N GLY A 158 17.91 8.95 2.59
CA GLY A 158 17.72 8.27 1.30
C GLY A 158 17.58 6.74 1.38
N ALA A 159 17.79 6.14 2.55
CA ALA A 159 17.64 4.71 2.77
C ALA A 159 16.31 4.37 3.46
N PHE A 160 15.73 3.21 3.13
CA PHE A 160 14.57 2.71 3.85
C PHE A 160 15.00 1.87 5.06
N HIS A 161 14.66 2.31 6.26
CA HIS A 161 14.98 1.64 7.52
C HIS A 161 13.78 0.80 7.97
N ALA A 162 13.88 -0.52 7.88
CA ALA A 162 12.83 -1.43 8.31
C ALA A 162 12.69 -1.44 9.85
N THR A 163 11.47 -1.25 10.36
CA THR A 163 11.21 -1.18 11.81
C THR A 163 10.20 -2.20 12.32
N LEU A 164 9.21 -2.57 11.51
CA LEU A 164 8.13 -3.49 11.88
C LEU A 164 7.92 -4.54 10.78
N PRO A 165 7.98 -5.85 11.09
CA PRO A 165 7.58 -6.88 10.15
C PRO A 165 6.06 -6.89 10.00
N VAL A 166 5.57 -7.04 8.77
CA VAL A 166 4.13 -7.06 8.46
C VAL A 166 3.59 -8.48 8.37
N THR A 167 4.40 -9.38 7.81
CA THR A 167 4.01 -10.76 7.52
C THR A 167 4.89 -11.75 8.25
N THR A 168 4.57 -13.04 8.15
CA THR A 168 5.50 -14.11 8.51
C THR A 168 6.02 -14.75 7.24
N GLN A 169 7.34 -14.78 7.11
CA GLN A 169 8.03 -15.38 5.98
C GLN A 169 7.77 -16.90 5.97
N PRO A 170 7.46 -17.49 4.80
CA PRO A 170 7.40 -18.94 4.66
C PRO A 170 8.78 -19.57 4.87
N PRO A 171 8.87 -20.83 5.32
CA PRO A 171 10.15 -21.51 5.56
C PRO A 171 10.87 -21.94 4.27
N PHE A 172 10.42 -21.47 3.10
CA PHE A 172 10.94 -21.82 1.77
C PHE A 172 11.02 -20.56 0.88
N PRO A 173 11.94 -20.52 -0.09
CA PRO A 173 12.00 -19.45 -1.08
C PRO A 173 10.81 -19.54 -2.05
N VAL A 174 10.51 -18.45 -2.75
CA VAL A 174 9.31 -18.35 -3.61
C VAL A 174 9.25 -19.39 -4.74
N TRP A 175 10.41 -19.86 -5.20
CA TRP A 175 10.53 -20.83 -6.29
C TRP A 175 10.26 -22.28 -5.85
N ASP A 176 10.37 -22.54 -4.55
CA ASP A 176 10.13 -23.86 -3.93
C ASP A 176 8.75 -23.94 -3.29
N ALA A 177 7.86 -22.98 -3.58
CA ALA A 177 6.52 -22.95 -3.02
C ALA A 177 5.75 -24.23 -3.41
N PRO A 178 5.06 -24.88 -2.46
CA PRO A 178 4.30 -26.09 -2.75
C PRO A 178 3.18 -25.79 -3.75
N PRO A 179 2.86 -26.74 -4.66
CA PRO A 179 1.72 -26.62 -5.56
C PRO A 179 0.44 -26.36 -4.78
N ARG A 180 -0.41 -25.49 -5.31
CA ARG A 180 -1.63 -25.10 -4.60
C ARG A 180 -2.78 -26.02 -4.97
N PRO A 181 -3.66 -26.34 -4.01
CA PRO A 181 -4.81 -27.18 -4.30
C PRO A 181 -5.68 -26.50 -5.38
N PRO A 182 -6.23 -27.29 -6.32
CA PRO A 182 -7.06 -26.76 -7.39
C PRO A 182 -8.30 -26.05 -6.81
N ALA A 183 -8.73 -25.00 -7.51
CA ALA A 183 -9.88 -24.22 -7.09
C ALA A 183 -11.15 -25.09 -6.96
N PRO A 184 -11.91 -24.98 -5.86
CA PRO A 184 -13.22 -25.58 -5.81
C PRO A 184 -14.09 -25.02 -6.94
N ARG A 185 -14.77 -25.91 -7.67
CA ARG A 185 -15.70 -25.51 -8.74
C ARG A 185 -16.82 -24.66 -8.13
N ARG A 186 -17.01 -23.44 -8.65
CA ARG A 186 -18.12 -22.58 -8.22
C ARG A 186 -19.46 -23.27 -8.43
N SER A 187 -20.32 -23.19 -7.42
CA SER A 187 -21.68 -23.68 -7.50
C SER A 187 -22.49 -22.89 -8.53
N ALA A 188 -23.59 -23.49 -9.03
CA ALA A 188 -24.52 -22.78 -9.90
C ALA A 188 -25.18 -21.58 -9.20
N ALA A 189 -25.37 -21.65 -7.87
CA ALA A 189 -25.93 -20.58 -7.05
C ALA A 189 -25.00 -19.36 -6.95
N GLU A 190 -23.68 -19.57 -6.79
CA GLU A 190 -22.68 -18.48 -6.80
C GLU A 190 -22.59 -17.80 -8.17
N ARG A 191 -22.82 -18.54 -9.26
CA ARG A 191 -22.89 -17.97 -10.61
C ARG A 191 -24.19 -17.17 -10.85
N ALA A 192 -25.30 -17.62 -10.26
CA ALA A 192 -26.60 -16.95 -10.38
C ALA A 192 -26.70 -15.66 -9.54
N ALA A 193 -25.92 -15.53 -8.45
CA ALA A 193 -25.91 -14.36 -7.57
C ALA A 193 -25.25 -13.09 -8.18
N GLY A 194 -24.69 -13.18 -9.39
CA GLY A 194 -24.25 -12.00 -10.16
C GLY A 194 -22.98 -11.30 -9.66
N GLY A 195 -22.21 -11.91 -8.75
CA GLY A 195 -20.94 -11.35 -8.28
C GLY A 195 -20.08 -12.36 -7.52
N VAL A 196 -18.76 -12.16 -7.55
CA VAL A 196 -17.77 -12.95 -6.83
C VAL A 196 -17.46 -12.27 -5.50
N ARG A 197 -17.70 -12.97 -4.39
CA ARG A 197 -17.29 -12.52 -3.05
C ARG A 197 -16.06 -13.32 -2.60
N LEU A 198 -15.00 -12.63 -2.22
CA LEU A 198 -13.75 -13.21 -1.74
C LEU A 198 -13.36 -12.56 -0.42
N SER A 199 -12.84 -13.36 0.50
CA SER A 199 -12.28 -12.89 1.76
C SER A 199 -10.80 -13.21 1.80
N GLY A 200 -10.01 -12.34 2.41
CA GLY A 200 -8.56 -12.48 2.50
C GLY A 200 -7.96 -11.26 3.19
N THR A 201 -6.68 -11.01 2.93
CA THR A 201 -5.97 -9.84 3.45
C THR A 201 -5.73 -8.81 2.36
N VAL A 202 -5.61 -7.55 2.74
CA VAL A 202 -5.00 -6.53 1.88
C VAL A 202 -3.85 -5.88 2.62
N ALA A 203 -2.86 -5.46 1.86
CA ALA A 203 -1.75 -4.66 2.36
C ALA A 203 -1.65 -3.37 1.55
N TRP A 204 -0.71 -2.48 1.87
CA TRP A 204 -0.60 -1.19 1.18
C TRP A 204 0.74 -1.00 0.47
N TYR A 205 0.79 -0.24 -0.60
CA TYR A 205 2.04 0.18 -1.23
C TYR A 205 2.04 1.69 -1.40
N ASP A 206 3.25 2.25 -1.46
CA ASP A 206 3.42 3.64 -1.80
C ASP A 206 3.57 3.78 -3.33
N PRO A 207 2.66 4.50 -4.01
CA PRO A 207 2.83 4.80 -5.42
C PRO A 207 3.86 5.91 -5.68
N VAL A 208 4.27 6.67 -4.66
CA VAL A 208 5.34 7.67 -4.78
C VAL A 208 6.68 6.93 -4.88
N PRO A 209 7.53 7.23 -5.88
CA PRO A 209 8.84 6.62 -6.01
C PRO A 209 9.68 6.81 -4.74
N ALA A 210 10.55 5.85 -4.47
CA ALA A 210 11.56 5.98 -3.43
C ALA A 210 12.41 7.25 -3.65
N PRO A 211 12.79 7.99 -2.59
CA PRO A 211 13.84 8.99 -2.69
C PRO A 211 15.11 8.31 -3.21
N GLY A 212 15.59 8.68 -4.40
CA GLY A 212 16.76 8.04 -5.00
C GLY A 212 18.08 8.54 -4.38
N PRO A 213 19.14 7.72 -4.38
CA PRO A 213 20.51 8.17 -4.08
C PRO A 213 20.95 9.09 -5.23
N GLY A 214 20.75 10.40 -5.07
CA GLY A 214 20.82 11.38 -6.15
C GLY A 214 19.73 12.46 -6.09
N ALA A 215 18.77 12.33 -5.18
CA ALA A 215 17.95 13.46 -4.71
C ALA A 215 18.75 14.45 -3.83
N ASP A 216 20.06 14.22 -3.69
CA ASP A 216 21.03 15.19 -3.24
C ASP A 216 21.17 16.30 -4.28
N GLY A 217 20.29 17.30 -4.16
CA GLY A 217 20.38 18.62 -4.77
C GLY A 217 21.36 18.73 -5.93
N GLY A 218 20.87 18.43 -7.14
CA GLY A 218 21.42 19.09 -8.32
C GLY A 218 21.56 20.56 -7.98
N ARG A 219 22.80 21.07 -8.03
CA ARG A 219 23.19 22.40 -7.54
C ARG A 219 22.50 23.58 -8.26
N ASP A 220 21.61 23.26 -9.21
CA ASP A 220 20.77 24.19 -9.98
C ASP A 220 19.26 24.06 -9.65
N GLY A 221 18.86 23.11 -8.81
CA GLY A 221 17.50 22.99 -8.30
C GLY A 221 17.30 23.90 -7.10
N THR A 222 16.81 25.11 -7.33
CA THR A 222 16.38 26.01 -6.25
C THR A 222 15.48 25.27 -5.26
N ALA A 223 15.56 25.62 -3.96
CA ALA A 223 14.74 25.03 -2.89
C ALA A 223 13.21 25.04 -3.14
N ALA A 224 12.75 25.69 -4.21
CA ALA A 224 11.38 25.69 -4.68
C ALA A 224 10.90 24.34 -5.28
N ASP A 225 11.79 23.44 -5.70
CA ASP A 225 11.37 22.20 -6.40
C ASP A 225 10.94 21.07 -5.45
N ARG A 226 11.46 21.04 -4.20
CA ARG A 226 11.03 20.07 -3.16
C ARG A 226 9.65 20.37 -2.56
N SER A 227 9.11 21.55 -2.84
CA SER A 227 7.78 21.96 -2.40
C SER A 227 6.67 21.43 -3.32
N ARG A 228 7.01 20.88 -4.50
CA ARG A 228 6.02 20.33 -5.43
C ARG A 228 5.75 18.86 -5.07
N PRO A 229 4.53 18.51 -4.68
CA PRO A 229 4.18 17.14 -4.34
C PRO A 229 4.19 16.23 -5.55
N ASP A 230 4.57 14.98 -5.33
CA ASP A 230 4.58 13.96 -6.36
C ASP A 230 3.15 13.72 -6.91
N PRO A 231 2.93 13.69 -8.24
CA PRO A 231 1.60 13.53 -8.83
C PRO A 231 0.90 12.20 -8.47
N HIS A 232 1.65 11.22 -7.96
CA HIS A 232 1.15 9.94 -7.49
C HIS A 232 0.75 9.94 -6.01
N SER A 233 1.04 10.99 -5.24
CA SER A 233 0.74 11.10 -3.80
C SER A 233 -0.74 10.83 -3.48
N ASP A 234 -1.64 11.34 -4.33
CA ASP A 234 -3.10 11.20 -4.20
C ASP A 234 -3.68 10.04 -5.03
N LEU A 235 -2.83 9.17 -5.59
CA LEU A 235 -3.33 8.03 -6.37
C LEU A 235 -4.15 7.10 -5.47
N ARG A 236 -5.37 6.81 -5.89
CA ARG A 236 -6.31 5.93 -5.19
C ARG A 236 -6.66 4.74 -6.07
N GLY A 237 -6.45 3.54 -5.55
CA GLY A 237 -6.73 2.29 -6.24
C GLY A 237 -6.06 1.10 -5.60
N ALA A 238 -5.91 0.04 -6.38
CA ALA A 238 -5.22 -1.17 -5.97
C ALA A 238 -4.30 -1.71 -7.09
N ALA A 239 -3.15 -2.23 -6.67
CA ALA A 239 -2.34 -3.15 -7.42
C ALA A 239 -2.93 -4.56 -7.25
N TYR A 240 -3.33 -5.17 -8.36
CA TYR A 240 -4.06 -6.45 -8.34
C TYR A 240 -3.19 -7.60 -8.88
N PRO A 241 -3.14 -8.76 -8.19
CA PRO A 241 -2.21 -9.84 -8.55
C PRO A 241 -2.66 -10.70 -9.75
N ALA A 242 -3.96 -10.74 -10.07
CA ALA A 242 -4.50 -11.57 -11.15
C ALA A 242 -4.96 -10.72 -12.34
N LEU A 243 -4.04 -9.98 -12.98
CA LEU A 243 -4.39 -9.17 -14.15
C LEU A 243 -4.57 -10.01 -15.41
N ASP A 244 -5.55 -9.70 -16.25
CA ASP A 244 -5.74 -10.27 -17.59
C ASP A 244 -4.64 -9.83 -18.56
N ALA A 245 -4.22 -10.71 -19.48
CA ALA A 245 -3.08 -10.49 -20.39
C ALA A 245 -3.45 -9.46 -21.44
N ALA A 246 -4.71 -9.46 -21.84
CA ALA A 246 -5.26 -8.50 -22.79
C ALA A 246 -5.32 -7.06 -22.23
N SER A 247 -5.05 -6.85 -20.93
CA SER A 247 -5.12 -5.52 -20.31
C SER A 247 -4.01 -4.56 -20.75
N GLY A 248 -3.01 -5.05 -21.50
CA GLY A 248 -1.96 -4.25 -22.12
C GLY A 248 -0.88 -3.80 -21.13
N HIS A 249 -0.62 -4.63 -20.11
CA HIS A 249 0.51 -4.45 -19.20
C HIS A 249 1.50 -5.60 -19.44
N ASP A 250 2.36 -5.43 -20.44
CA ASP A 250 3.41 -6.38 -20.78
C ASP A 250 4.28 -6.64 -19.53
N GLY A 251 4.54 -7.90 -19.20
CA GLY A 251 5.43 -8.29 -18.09
C GLY A 251 4.79 -8.36 -16.69
N CYS A 252 3.45 -8.35 -16.57
CA CYS A 252 2.80 -8.76 -15.32
C CYS A 252 2.90 -10.29 -15.18
N ASP A 253 3.94 -10.78 -14.49
CA ASP A 253 4.04 -12.18 -14.07
C ASP A 253 2.75 -12.62 -13.37
N ARG A 254 2.35 -13.87 -13.55
CA ARG A 254 1.21 -14.47 -12.86
C ARG A 254 1.66 -15.65 -12.03
N PRO A 255 2.41 -15.41 -10.94
CA PRO A 255 2.50 -16.43 -9.93
C PRO A 255 1.08 -16.81 -9.53
N GLU A 256 0.87 -18.11 -9.28
CA GLU A 256 -0.38 -18.57 -8.70
C GLU A 256 -0.63 -17.73 -7.43
N SER A 257 -1.88 -17.40 -7.07
CA SER A 257 -2.26 -16.72 -5.81
C SER A 257 -2.84 -17.72 -4.81
N CYS A 258 -2.65 -17.46 -3.51
CA CYS A 258 -3.12 -18.38 -2.46
C CYS A 258 -4.65 -18.33 -2.36
N LEU A 259 -5.23 -17.29 -2.97
CA LEU A 259 -6.65 -17.12 -3.23
C LEU A 259 -6.92 -17.36 -4.71
N HIS A 260 -8.09 -17.94 -5.02
CA HIS A 260 -8.57 -18.06 -6.40
C HIS A 260 -9.20 -16.74 -6.86
N LEU A 261 -8.32 -15.84 -7.29
CA LEU A 261 -8.66 -14.49 -7.70
C LEU A 261 -9.18 -14.49 -9.15
N PRO A 262 -10.34 -13.87 -9.45
CA PRO A 262 -10.79 -13.69 -10.83
C PRO A 262 -9.82 -12.80 -11.59
N LEU A 263 -9.65 -13.08 -12.89
CA LEU A 263 -8.86 -12.20 -13.76
C LEU A 263 -9.55 -10.84 -13.89
N MET A 264 -8.79 -9.76 -13.77
CA MET A 264 -9.28 -8.39 -13.93
C MET A 264 -8.38 -7.58 -14.86
N SER A 265 -8.93 -6.54 -15.48
CA SER A 265 -8.13 -5.59 -16.27
C SER A 265 -7.82 -4.33 -15.47
N ILE A 266 -6.76 -3.62 -15.87
CA ILE A 266 -6.54 -2.25 -15.40
C ILE A 266 -7.77 -1.39 -15.70
N GLY A 267 -8.28 -0.71 -14.68
CA GLY A 267 -9.50 0.11 -14.74
C GLY A 267 -10.76 -0.62 -14.28
N THR A 268 -10.74 -1.95 -14.18
CA THR A 268 -11.83 -2.70 -13.53
C THR A 268 -11.97 -2.21 -12.11
N THR A 269 -13.21 -1.97 -11.67
CA THR A 269 -13.50 -1.53 -10.31
C THR A 269 -14.08 -2.70 -9.52
N PHE A 270 -13.66 -2.84 -8.27
CA PHE A 270 -14.25 -3.79 -7.32
C PHE A 270 -14.62 -3.08 -6.02
N THR A 271 -15.58 -3.64 -5.30
CA THR A 271 -15.93 -3.15 -3.96
C THR A 271 -15.08 -3.88 -2.94
N LEU A 272 -14.48 -3.15 -2.01
CA LEU A 272 -13.70 -3.70 -0.91
C LEU A 272 -14.27 -3.20 0.42
N ARG A 273 -14.48 -4.12 1.35
CA ARG A 273 -14.82 -3.81 2.74
C ARG A 273 -13.65 -4.17 3.63
N ASN A 274 -13.19 -3.25 4.46
CA ASN A 274 -12.32 -3.57 5.59
C ASN A 274 -13.15 -4.27 6.67
N ASP A 275 -12.86 -5.53 6.94
CA ASP A 275 -13.64 -6.34 7.87
C ASP A 275 -13.38 -5.95 9.33
N CYS A 276 -12.27 -5.28 9.63
CA CYS A 276 -11.96 -4.81 10.98
C CYS A 276 -12.74 -3.52 11.34
N THR A 277 -13.01 -2.64 10.36
CA THR A 277 -13.64 -1.32 10.60
C THR A 277 -15.04 -1.18 10.01
N GLY A 278 -15.42 -2.08 9.10
CA GLY A 278 -16.65 -1.98 8.31
C GLY A 278 -16.60 -0.96 7.18
N ALA A 279 -15.51 -0.21 7.01
CA ALA A 279 -15.37 0.79 5.94
C ALA A 279 -15.42 0.11 4.55
N VAL A 280 -16.13 0.74 3.60
CA VAL A 280 -16.33 0.21 2.25
C VAL A 280 -15.91 1.25 1.22
N ALA A 281 -15.22 0.81 0.17
CA ALA A 281 -14.91 1.65 -0.99
C ALA A 281 -14.94 0.85 -2.28
N ALA A 282 -15.32 1.50 -3.38
CA ALA A 282 -15.12 1.02 -4.73
C ALA A 282 -13.75 1.48 -5.23
N LEU A 283 -12.86 0.54 -5.57
CA LEU A 283 -11.48 0.83 -5.95
C LEU A 283 -11.20 0.35 -7.37
N PRO A 284 -10.60 1.20 -8.23
CA PRO A 284 -10.09 0.73 -9.51
C PRO A 284 -8.80 -0.07 -9.34
N VAL A 285 -8.63 -1.07 -10.17
CA VAL A 285 -7.34 -1.70 -10.44
C VAL A 285 -6.49 -0.69 -11.21
N VAL A 286 -5.41 -0.22 -10.61
CA VAL A 286 -4.55 0.81 -11.21
C VAL A 286 -3.26 0.22 -11.77
N GLU A 287 -2.75 -0.86 -11.18
CA GLU A 287 -1.49 -1.47 -11.61
C GLU A 287 -1.43 -2.98 -11.32
N CYS A 288 -0.34 -3.60 -11.77
CA CYS A 288 -0.04 -5.01 -11.48
C CYS A 288 0.51 -5.17 -10.06
N GLY A 289 -0.04 -6.12 -9.33
CA GLY A 289 0.36 -6.44 -7.96
C GLY A 289 0.80 -7.88 -7.80
N ALA A 290 1.38 -8.54 -8.81
CA ALA A 290 1.59 -9.98 -8.74
C ALA A 290 2.63 -10.43 -7.71
N ALA A 291 3.52 -9.54 -7.26
CA ALA A 291 4.31 -9.79 -6.05
C ALA A 291 3.44 -10.17 -4.83
N ALA A 292 2.21 -9.66 -4.73
CA ALA A 292 1.26 -10.01 -3.66
C ALA A 292 0.82 -11.48 -3.71
N ALA A 293 0.84 -12.14 -4.87
CA ALA A 293 0.40 -13.53 -5.02
C ALA A 293 1.38 -14.56 -4.41
N HIS A 294 2.61 -14.15 -4.08
CA HIS A 294 3.53 -14.98 -3.31
C HIS A 294 3.19 -15.02 -1.81
N PHE A 295 2.41 -14.04 -1.30
CA PHE A 295 2.11 -13.95 0.12
C PHE A 295 0.85 -14.74 0.47
N CYS A 296 1.04 -15.89 1.10
CA CYS A 296 -0.03 -16.70 1.71
C CYS A 296 -0.16 -16.39 3.21
N ASP A 297 -0.15 -15.12 3.59
CA ASP A 297 -0.19 -14.73 4.99
C ASP A 297 -1.61 -14.47 5.50
N VAL A 298 -1.73 -14.37 6.82
CA VAL A 298 -2.95 -13.92 7.51
C VAL A 298 -2.65 -12.62 8.23
N CYS A 299 -3.61 -11.70 8.24
CA CYS A 299 -3.46 -10.46 8.97
C CYS A 299 -4.01 -10.63 10.39
N ALA A 300 -3.15 -10.55 11.39
CA ALA A 300 -3.50 -10.73 12.80
C ALA A 300 -3.99 -9.45 13.50
N VAL A 301 -4.34 -8.41 12.74
CA VAL A 301 -4.75 -7.10 13.29
C VAL A 301 -6.14 -7.14 13.93
N CYS A 302 -7.04 -7.95 13.38
CA CYS A 302 -8.35 -8.24 13.95
C CYS A 302 -8.62 -9.75 13.82
N ASP A 303 -9.87 -10.19 13.97
CA ASP A 303 -10.25 -11.62 13.84
C ASP A 303 -9.58 -12.29 12.64
N ASN A 304 -9.08 -13.51 12.85
CA ASN A 304 -8.31 -14.24 11.86
C ASN A 304 -9.13 -14.40 10.56
N GLY A 305 -8.73 -13.66 9.52
CA GLY A 305 -9.31 -13.73 8.19
C GLY A 305 -8.80 -14.93 7.38
N ALA A 306 -9.33 -15.08 6.17
CA ALA A 306 -8.83 -16.06 5.21
C ALA A 306 -7.37 -15.77 4.82
N GLN A 307 -6.62 -16.82 4.52
CA GLN A 307 -5.21 -16.75 4.13
C GLN A 307 -5.04 -16.21 2.70
N GLY A 308 -4.01 -15.40 2.49
CA GLY A 308 -3.61 -14.88 1.19
C GLY A 308 -4.06 -13.44 0.94
N ARG A 309 -3.38 -12.77 0.00
CA ARG A 309 -3.63 -11.37 -0.33
C ARG A 309 -4.59 -11.21 -1.50
N LEU A 310 -5.63 -10.41 -1.30
CA LEU A 310 -6.57 -9.98 -2.33
C LEU A 310 -5.94 -8.95 -3.27
N ALA A 311 -5.22 -7.98 -2.71
CA ALA A 311 -4.59 -6.88 -3.43
C ALA A 311 -3.58 -6.13 -2.53
N HIS A 312 -2.73 -5.30 -3.15
CA HIS A 312 -2.05 -4.20 -2.46
C HIS A 312 -2.76 -2.88 -2.80
N LEU A 313 -3.23 -2.15 -1.80
CA LEU A 313 -3.91 -0.87 -1.97
C LEU A 313 -2.89 0.26 -2.04
N THR A 314 -3.17 1.34 -2.76
CA THR A 314 -2.37 2.56 -2.56
C THR A 314 -2.49 3.01 -1.11
N LEU A 315 -1.45 3.63 -0.56
CA LEU A 315 -1.42 4.10 0.84
C LEU A 315 -2.68 4.93 1.19
N MET A 316 -3.09 5.84 0.29
CA MET A 316 -4.27 6.67 0.49
C MET A 316 -5.59 5.88 0.48
N SER A 317 -5.69 4.82 -0.34
CA SER A 317 -6.86 3.91 -0.32
C SER A 317 -6.88 3.04 0.95
N PHE A 318 -5.72 2.58 1.41
CA PHE A 318 -5.60 1.79 2.63
C PHE A 318 -6.04 2.59 3.87
N LEU A 319 -5.54 3.83 3.99
CA LEU A 319 -5.93 4.76 5.05
C LEU A 319 -7.40 5.17 4.99
N ALA A 320 -7.92 5.38 3.77
CA ALA A 320 -9.33 5.71 3.55
C ALA A 320 -10.28 4.63 4.07
N LEU A 321 -9.85 3.37 3.99
CA LEU A 321 -10.56 2.21 4.53
C LEU A 321 -10.30 1.99 6.03
N GLY A 322 -9.66 2.94 6.72
CA GLY A 322 -9.38 2.87 8.16
C GLY A 322 -8.18 2.00 8.52
N GLY A 323 -7.34 1.63 7.54
CA GLY A 323 -6.10 0.91 7.79
C GLY A 323 -5.10 1.72 8.62
N ARG A 324 -4.23 1.03 9.34
CA ARG A 324 -3.08 1.61 10.07
C ARG A 324 -1.79 1.19 9.38
N PRO A 325 -1.04 2.11 8.74
CA PRO A 325 0.12 1.74 7.94
C PRO A 325 1.17 0.92 8.69
N GLU A 326 1.40 1.20 9.97
CA GLU A 326 2.30 0.47 10.86
C GLU A 326 1.90 -0.98 11.10
N SER A 327 0.61 -1.32 10.92
CA SER A 327 0.13 -2.70 10.94
C SER A 327 0.35 -3.43 9.62
N GLY A 328 0.57 -2.68 8.53
CA GLY A 328 0.90 -3.20 7.19
C GLY A 328 -0.24 -3.89 6.43
N CYS A 329 -1.25 -4.43 7.13
CA CYS A 329 -2.37 -5.16 6.54
C CYS A 329 -3.70 -4.93 7.28
N PHE A 330 -4.81 -5.37 6.67
CA PHE A 330 -6.06 -5.68 7.36
C PHE A 330 -6.83 -6.79 6.63
N ASN A 331 -7.75 -7.45 7.33
CA ASN A 331 -8.66 -8.45 6.72
C ASN A 331 -9.77 -7.74 5.95
N ALA A 332 -10.09 -8.25 4.76
CA ALA A 332 -11.03 -7.60 3.86
C ALA A 332 -11.89 -8.60 3.09
N THR A 333 -13.06 -8.11 2.71
CA THR A 333 -13.98 -8.78 1.79
C THR A 333 -14.05 -7.99 0.48
N MET A 334 -13.71 -8.63 -0.63
CA MET A 334 -13.82 -8.10 -1.98
C MET A 334 -15.09 -8.63 -2.66
N VAL A 335 -15.80 -7.75 -3.35
CA VAL A 335 -16.94 -8.09 -4.22
C VAL A 335 -16.65 -7.58 -5.63
N VAL A 336 -16.75 -8.48 -6.60
CA VAL A 336 -16.54 -8.23 -8.03
C VAL A 336 -17.84 -8.56 -8.76
N GLY A 337 -18.35 -7.67 -9.59
CA GLY A 337 -19.56 -7.88 -10.39
C GLY A 337 -19.60 -6.93 -11.55
#